data_AF-A0A0D0AUC8-F1
#
_entry.id   AF-A0A0D0AUC8-F1
#
_cell.length_a   1.000
_cell.length_b   1.000
_cell.length_c   1.000
_cell.angle_alpha   90.00
_cell.angle_beta   90.00
_cell.angle_gamma   90.00
#
_symmetry.space_group_name_H-M   'P 1'
#
loop_
_entity.id
_entity.type
_entity.pdbx_description
1 polymer ?
#
loop_
_entity_poly.entity_id
_entity_poly.type
_entity_poly.pdbx_seq_one_letter_code
_entity_poly.pdbx_strand_id
1 'polypeptide(L)'
;MSHPKPKAYIPENSGNALEEPVSQSQHQMLKQVLAKMVGRVHAALAEKHECLTIVLTNYRKAAETAASEGQAPEGDELVQFWLSWYHNIAARRVKGGAYFESDSGLSALLEPYEGFSPRVRGAILPHFMGCYVTLRCKLIKDGQEFLQVLACDEFCVKVSMIMIQDRKPMTEFLEILGKYCSDDGGVLLATRITNIGNSIDMRMEKSFIDVIHREPWATDIFNVHAQHDRAVIQALEEGNAEVEMYIWPSNHLQHFKSAAAALNSTSFEPPSIMDYEEPIPTPIEDFSVDHTDTSAAPLDVNTDSPGEPSDIHRRVALLNNIRPDFSDANLTWEDTKNRDRSLDGIATETWSALQLWRCTVEAHAKCERLPSFTGQQVQRRIFGIVKSKELLKKEKEDLHHEVGAMEAELARKIDRETEINDELKSLLTAERELKDLALIAEALLRDIEY
;
A
#
# COMPACT_ATOMS: atom_id res chain seq x y z
N MET A 1 -65.30 12.35 49.98
CA MET A 1 -64.24 12.98 49.18
C MET A 1 -63.29 11.88 48.73
N SER A 2 -63.49 11.36 47.53
CA SER A 2 -62.77 10.21 46.98
C SER A 2 -61.67 10.70 46.03
N HIS A 3 -60.42 10.33 46.32
CA HIS A 3 -59.29 10.58 45.44
C HIS A 3 -59.48 9.86 44.08
N PRO A 4 -59.22 10.51 42.93
CA PRO A 4 -59.26 9.84 41.65
C PRO A 4 -58.00 8.99 41.47
N LYS A 5 -58.18 7.75 41.00
CA LYS A 5 -57.09 6.84 40.61
C LYS A 5 -56.32 7.42 39.40
N PRO A 6 -55.00 7.21 39.30
CA PRO A 6 -54.25 7.63 38.12
C PRO A 6 -54.65 6.78 36.91
N LYS A 7 -54.97 7.46 35.80
CA LYS A 7 -55.16 6.84 34.50
C LYS A 7 -53.82 6.30 34.01
N ALA A 8 -53.78 5.01 33.70
CA ALA A 8 -52.66 4.41 32.99
C ALA A 8 -52.54 5.05 31.60
N TYR A 9 -51.37 5.62 31.32
CA TYR A 9 -51.01 6.13 30.01
C TYR A 9 -50.62 4.93 29.14
N ILE A 10 -51.47 4.57 28.19
CA ILE A 10 -51.14 3.63 27.11
C ILE A 10 -50.54 4.49 26.01
N PRO A 11 -49.27 4.29 25.61
CA PRO A 11 -48.73 4.98 24.45
C PRO A 11 -49.38 4.38 23.19
N GLU A 12 -50.17 5.20 22.51
CA GLU A 12 -50.63 4.93 21.16
C GLU A 12 -49.44 4.98 20.19
N ASN A 13 -49.30 3.90 19.39
CA ASN A 13 -48.65 3.84 18.08
C ASN A 13 -47.57 4.88 17.79
N SER A 14 -46.32 4.57 18.13
CA SER A 14 -45.17 5.05 17.38
C SER A 14 -45.22 4.41 15.99
N GLY A 15 -45.73 5.16 15.02
CA GLY A 15 -45.74 4.76 13.62
C GLY A 15 -44.33 4.37 13.16
N ASN A 16 -44.27 3.26 12.45
CA ASN A 16 -43.09 2.80 11.71
C ASN A 16 -42.56 3.98 10.87
N ALA A 17 -41.47 4.60 11.31
CA ALA A 17 -40.59 5.32 10.41
C ALA A 17 -40.01 4.26 9.48
N LEU A 18 -40.59 4.14 8.28
CA LEU A 18 -39.98 3.40 7.20
C LEU A 18 -38.58 3.99 7.00
N GLU A 19 -37.56 3.25 7.42
CA GLU A 19 -36.20 3.48 6.95
C GLU A 19 -36.26 3.38 5.42
N GLU A 20 -36.06 4.51 4.75
CA GLU A 20 -36.02 4.53 3.30
C GLU A 20 -34.88 3.60 2.85
N PRO A 21 -35.16 2.56 2.06
CA PRO A 21 -34.12 1.70 1.53
C PRO A 21 -33.14 2.57 0.76
N VAL A 22 -31.85 2.45 1.09
CA VAL A 22 -30.76 3.11 0.36
C VAL A 22 -31.04 2.93 -1.12
N SER A 23 -31.39 4.02 -1.78
CA SER A 23 -31.95 3.94 -3.12
C SER A 23 -30.92 3.28 -4.04
N GLN A 24 -31.40 2.53 -5.03
CA GLN A 24 -30.53 1.92 -6.04
C GLN A 24 -29.57 2.97 -6.67
N SER A 25 -30.02 4.23 -6.70
CA SER A 25 -29.23 5.41 -7.07
C SER A 25 -28.05 5.69 -6.14
N GLN A 26 -28.22 5.63 -4.81
CA GLN A 26 -27.14 5.83 -3.84
C GLN A 26 -26.09 4.69 -3.90
N HIS A 27 -26.52 3.46 -4.14
CA HIS A 27 -25.62 2.32 -4.31
C HIS A 27 -24.79 2.45 -5.60
N GLN A 28 -25.42 2.91 -6.68
CA GLN A 28 -24.76 3.15 -7.96
C GLN A 28 -23.81 4.35 -7.90
N MET A 29 -24.16 5.38 -7.11
CA MET A 29 -23.29 6.52 -6.80
C MET A 29 -22.04 6.07 -6.03
N LEU A 30 -22.19 5.22 -5.00
CA LEU A 30 -21.06 4.69 -4.24
C LEU A 30 -20.11 3.84 -5.10
N LYS A 31 -20.66 2.98 -5.97
CA LYS A 31 -19.86 2.21 -6.94
C LYS A 31 -19.07 3.11 -7.91
N GLN A 32 -19.71 4.17 -8.41
CA GLN A 32 -19.02 5.14 -9.27
C GLN A 32 -17.92 5.92 -8.53
N VAL A 33 -18.13 6.26 -7.26
CA VAL A 33 -17.13 6.93 -6.42
C VAL A 33 -15.93 6.01 -6.18
N LEU A 34 -16.16 4.74 -5.81
CA LEU A 34 -15.10 3.76 -5.59
C LEU A 34 -14.31 3.46 -6.88
N ALA A 35 -14.99 3.30 -8.02
CA ALA A 35 -14.32 3.11 -9.31
C ALA A 35 -13.44 4.32 -9.69
N LYS A 36 -13.91 5.55 -9.42
CA LYS A 36 -13.10 6.77 -9.61
C LYS A 36 -11.91 6.83 -8.65
N MET A 37 -12.06 6.37 -7.41
CA MET A 37 -10.96 6.33 -6.44
C MET A 37 -9.90 5.29 -6.82
N VAL A 38 -10.29 4.07 -7.21
CA VAL A 38 -9.38 3.03 -7.70
C VAL A 38 -8.69 3.48 -9.00
N GLY A 39 -9.44 4.10 -9.93
CA GLY A 39 -8.87 4.68 -11.15
C GLY A 39 -7.86 5.79 -10.87
N ARG A 40 -8.10 6.63 -9.86
CA ARG A 40 -7.14 7.66 -9.40
C ARG A 40 -5.92 7.07 -8.72
N VAL A 41 -6.08 5.99 -7.94
CA VAL A 41 -4.96 5.27 -7.31
C VAL A 41 -4.10 4.57 -8.37
N HIS A 42 -4.70 3.91 -9.35
CA HIS A 42 -3.98 3.34 -10.49
C HIS A 42 -3.33 4.40 -11.38
N ALA A 43 -4.01 5.51 -11.68
CA ALA A 43 -3.43 6.62 -12.41
C ALA A 43 -2.27 7.24 -11.63
N ALA A 44 -2.40 7.44 -10.31
CA ALA A 44 -1.31 7.94 -9.46
C ALA A 44 -0.13 6.95 -9.35
N LEU A 45 -0.38 5.63 -9.42
CA LEU A 45 0.65 4.58 -9.47
C LEU A 45 1.36 4.52 -10.83
N ALA A 46 0.61 4.66 -11.93
CA ALA A 46 1.13 4.75 -13.28
C ALA A 46 1.92 6.05 -13.49
N GLU A 47 1.36 7.18 -13.07
CA GLU A 47 2.00 8.50 -13.02
C GLU A 47 3.22 8.50 -12.08
N LYS A 48 3.23 7.71 -11.00
CA LYS A 48 4.44 7.50 -10.16
C LYS A 48 5.58 6.85 -10.93
N HIS A 49 5.28 5.79 -11.68
CA HIS A 49 6.27 5.10 -12.49
C HIS A 49 6.69 5.94 -13.69
N GLU A 50 5.75 6.66 -14.29
CA GLU A 50 5.97 7.51 -15.45
C GLU A 50 6.73 8.78 -15.06
N CYS A 51 6.37 9.49 -13.99
CA CYS A 51 7.14 10.63 -13.47
C CYS A 51 8.53 10.20 -13.00
N LEU A 52 8.69 9.07 -12.30
CA LEU A 52 10.02 8.60 -11.91
C LEU A 52 10.87 8.24 -13.13
N THR A 53 10.26 7.63 -14.16
CA THR A 53 10.93 7.31 -15.42
C THR A 53 11.27 8.59 -16.20
N ILE A 54 10.35 9.55 -16.33
CA ILE A 54 10.56 10.85 -16.98
C ILE A 54 11.66 11.63 -16.28
N VAL A 55 11.66 11.68 -14.94
CA VAL A 55 12.69 12.35 -14.14
C VAL A 55 14.05 11.69 -14.37
N LEU A 56 14.14 10.36 -14.30
CA LEU A 56 15.39 9.63 -14.53
C LEU A 56 15.87 9.74 -15.99
N THR A 57 14.96 9.73 -16.97
CA THR A 57 15.26 9.87 -18.40
C THR A 57 15.70 11.28 -18.76
N ASN A 58 15.02 12.32 -18.27
CA ASN A 58 15.40 13.71 -18.52
C ASN A 58 16.70 14.07 -17.81
N TYR A 59 16.94 13.53 -16.61
CA TYR A 59 18.20 13.72 -15.90
C TYR A 59 19.37 13.01 -16.62
N ARG A 60 19.14 11.78 -17.12
CA ARG A 60 20.12 11.06 -17.94
C ARG A 60 20.46 11.83 -19.23
N LYS A 61 19.45 12.35 -19.94
CA LYS A 61 19.67 13.17 -21.14
C LYS A 61 20.44 14.46 -20.82
N ALA A 62 20.15 15.10 -19.70
CA ALA A 62 20.89 16.29 -19.26
C ALA A 62 22.36 15.96 -18.94
N ALA A 63 22.62 14.83 -18.29
CA ALA A 63 23.97 14.34 -18.00
C ALA A 63 24.76 13.97 -19.27
N GLU A 64 24.12 13.28 -20.22
CA GLU A 64 24.70 12.95 -21.53
C GLU A 64 25.01 14.21 -22.36
N THR A 65 24.15 15.23 -22.29
CA THR A 65 24.38 16.53 -22.95
C THR A 65 25.56 17.28 -22.34
N ALA A 66 25.64 17.36 -21.00
CA ALA A 66 26.76 18.00 -20.31
C ALA A 66 28.11 17.31 -20.59
N ALA A 67 28.12 15.98 -20.67
CA ALA A 67 29.31 15.20 -21.04
C ALA A 67 29.78 15.47 -22.48
N SER A 68 28.86 15.74 -23.41
CA SER A 68 29.19 16.07 -24.80
C SER A 68 29.80 17.47 -24.99
N GLU A 69 29.56 18.38 -24.04
CA GLU A 69 30.05 19.77 -24.06
C GLU A 69 31.44 19.94 -23.40
N GLY A 70 32.10 18.85 -22.99
CA GLY A 70 33.45 18.89 -22.43
C GLY A 70 33.54 19.50 -21.03
N GLN A 71 32.39 19.78 -20.39
CA GLN A 71 32.30 20.08 -18.97
C GLN A 71 32.14 18.76 -18.22
N ALA A 72 33.16 18.36 -17.46
CA ALA A 72 33.02 17.26 -16.52
C ALA A 72 31.87 17.60 -15.56
N PRO A 73 30.82 16.77 -15.44
CA PRO A 73 29.69 17.14 -14.61
C PRO A 73 30.08 16.98 -13.14
N GLU A 74 30.08 18.08 -12.39
CA GLU A 74 29.95 18.04 -10.92
C GLU A 74 28.59 17.44 -10.47
N GLY A 75 27.74 16.98 -11.41
CA GLY A 75 26.41 16.39 -11.17
C GLY A 75 26.35 14.87 -11.04
N ASP A 76 27.47 14.15 -11.12
CA ASP A 76 27.47 12.68 -11.03
C ASP A 76 27.10 12.18 -9.61
N GLU A 77 27.33 13.00 -8.57
CA GLU A 77 26.96 12.66 -7.19
C GLU A 77 25.44 12.52 -6.98
N LEU A 78 24.63 13.34 -7.65
CA LEU A 78 23.17 13.28 -7.49
C LEU A 78 22.58 12.03 -8.16
N VAL A 79 23.13 11.63 -9.32
CA VAL A 79 22.75 10.40 -10.02
C VAL A 79 23.15 9.18 -9.20
N GLN A 80 24.41 9.15 -8.73
CA GLN A 80 24.89 8.08 -7.86
C GLN A 80 24.11 8.03 -6.55
N PHE A 81 23.68 9.17 -6.02
CA PHE A 81 22.81 9.25 -4.84
C PHE A 81 21.44 8.62 -5.11
N TRP A 82 20.76 8.97 -6.21
CA TRP A 82 19.44 8.43 -6.54
C TRP A 82 19.49 6.94 -6.91
N LEU A 83 20.50 6.51 -7.67
CA LEU A 83 20.72 5.10 -7.99
C LEU A 83 21.10 4.28 -6.74
N SER A 84 22.01 4.80 -5.90
CA SER A 84 22.36 4.19 -4.61
C SER A 84 21.14 4.10 -3.69
N TRP A 85 20.28 5.11 -3.66
CA TRP A 85 19.05 5.12 -2.88
C TRP A 85 18.04 4.08 -3.39
N TYR A 86 17.80 4.03 -4.69
CA TYR A 86 16.92 3.03 -5.32
C TYR A 86 17.43 1.61 -5.06
N HIS A 87 18.72 1.36 -5.25
CA HIS A 87 19.34 0.08 -4.95
C HIS A 87 19.31 -0.25 -3.44
N ASN A 88 19.48 0.73 -2.55
CA ASN A 88 19.33 0.54 -1.11
C ASN A 88 17.89 0.18 -0.71
N ILE A 89 16.88 0.78 -1.32
CA ILE A 89 15.47 0.43 -1.06
C ILE A 89 15.15 -0.97 -1.57
N ALA A 90 15.60 -1.30 -2.78
CA ALA A 90 15.40 -2.63 -3.37
C ALA A 90 16.15 -3.74 -2.61
N ALA A 91 17.34 -3.44 -2.07
CA ALA A 91 18.17 -4.40 -1.35
C ALA A 91 17.85 -4.51 0.17
N ARG A 92 17.17 -3.51 0.78
CA ARG A 92 16.88 -3.48 2.22
C ARG A 92 15.64 -4.29 2.67
N ARG A 93 15.10 -5.20 1.84
CA ARG A 93 14.32 -6.35 2.34
C ARG A 93 15.26 -7.36 3.03
N VAL A 94 15.96 -6.92 4.07
CA VAL A 94 16.92 -7.72 4.83
C VAL A 94 16.17 -8.36 6.00
N LYS A 95 16.21 -9.70 6.06
CA LYS A 95 15.78 -10.51 7.21
C LYS A 95 16.43 -10.00 8.48
N GLY A 96 15.64 -9.82 9.55
CA GLY A 96 16.12 -9.45 10.87
C GLY A 96 17.28 -10.35 11.33
N GLY A 97 18.37 -9.71 11.78
CA GLY A 97 19.50 -10.39 12.40
C GLY A 97 19.15 -10.98 13.77
N ALA A 98 19.89 -12.01 14.16
CA ALA A 98 19.64 -12.88 15.30
C ALA A 98 19.53 -12.18 16.66
N TYR A 99 18.71 -12.79 17.52
CA TYR A 99 18.38 -12.46 18.91
C TYR A 99 19.59 -12.20 19.83
N PHE A 100 19.41 -11.28 20.78
CA PHE A 100 20.26 -11.17 21.97
C PHE A 100 19.42 -10.92 23.23
N GLU A 101 19.60 -11.79 24.22
CA GLU A 101 19.18 -11.57 25.60
C GLU A 101 20.24 -10.69 26.28
N SER A 102 19.90 -9.45 26.62
CA SER A 102 20.70 -8.64 27.53
C SER A 102 19.82 -8.14 28.68
N ASP A 103 20.28 -8.33 29.92
CA ASP A 103 19.57 -8.02 31.17
C ASP A 103 19.43 -6.51 31.47
N SER A 104 19.73 -5.63 30.51
CA SER A 104 19.52 -4.20 30.68
C SER A 104 18.05 -3.87 30.34
N GLY A 105 17.32 -3.24 31.25
CA GLY A 105 15.90 -2.87 31.04
C GLY A 105 15.63 -2.01 29.79
N LEU A 106 16.68 -1.41 29.20
CA LEU A 106 16.62 -0.68 27.93
C LEU A 106 16.57 -1.60 26.69
N SER A 107 17.13 -2.82 26.79
CA SER A 107 17.07 -3.81 25.70
C SER A 107 15.66 -4.34 25.48
N ALA A 108 14.82 -4.33 26.52
CA ALA A 108 13.41 -4.71 26.44
C ALA A 108 12.54 -3.67 25.68
N LEU A 109 13.05 -2.45 25.46
CA LEU A 109 12.31 -1.39 24.75
C LEU A 109 12.41 -1.49 23.22
N LEU A 110 13.33 -2.31 22.72
CA LEU A 110 13.57 -2.48 21.29
C LEU A 110 12.97 -3.80 20.83
N GLU A 111 11.77 -3.70 20.26
CA GLU A 111 11.20 -4.79 19.46
C GLU A 111 12.05 -5.02 18.20
N PRO A 112 12.09 -6.25 17.65
CA PRO A 112 12.78 -6.53 16.40
C PRO A 112 12.34 -5.57 15.30
N TYR A 113 13.31 -4.86 14.72
CA TYR A 113 13.03 -3.95 13.62
C TYR A 113 12.79 -4.75 12.33
N GLU A 114 11.52 -4.84 11.92
CA GLU A 114 11.12 -5.33 10.59
C GLU A 114 10.28 -4.26 9.89
N GLY A 115 10.86 -3.50 8.96
CA GLY A 115 10.07 -2.56 8.17
C GLY A 115 10.81 -1.43 7.47
N PHE A 116 10.04 -0.39 7.13
CA PHE A 116 10.47 0.82 6.45
C PHE A 116 10.59 1.96 7.46
N SER A 117 11.77 2.54 7.66
CA SER A 117 11.97 3.68 8.57
C SER A 117 11.98 4.99 7.80
N PRO A 118 11.05 5.93 8.08
CA PRO A 118 11.06 7.22 7.43
C PRO A 118 12.34 7.99 7.74
N ARG A 119 12.84 8.73 6.75
CA ARG A 119 13.90 9.72 6.98
C ARG A 119 13.31 10.95 7.60
N VAL A 120 13.88 11.42 8.70
CA VAL A 120 13.33 12.54 9.47
C VAL A 120 14.39 13.59 9.75
N ARG A 121 13.95 14.84 9.91
CA ARG A 121 14.75 15.95 10.45
C ARG A 121 14.46 16.10 11.95
N GLY A 122 15.30 16.83 12.67
CA GLY A 122 15.21 16.84 14.12
C GLY A 122 13.92 17.49 14.64
N ALA A 123 13.45 18.55 14.00
CA ALA A 123 12.23 19.26 14.40
C ALA A 123 10.94 18.42 14.31
N ILE A 124 10.93 17.35 13.51
CA ILE A 124 9.76 16.47 13.37
C ILE A 124 9.88 15.17 14.14
N LEU A 125 11.03 14.86 14.74
CA LEU A 125 11.25 13.65 15.55
C LEU A 125 10.16 13.41 16.61
N PRO A 126 9.65 14.43 17.34
CA PRO A 126 8.58 14.23 18.32
C PRO A 126 7.32 13.55 17.77
N HIS A 127 7.03 13.70 16.47
CA HIS A 127 5.88 13.05 15.82
C HIS A 127 6.10 11.54 15.57
N PHE A 128 7.31 11.04 15.80
CA PHE A 128 7.70 9.64 15.59
C PHE A 128 8.00 8.96 16.92
N MET A 129 7.34 9.38 18.00
CA MET A 129 7.46 8.73 19.31
C MET A 129 7.16 7.23 19.20
N GLY A 130 8.11 6.40 19.66
CA GLY A 130 7.98 4.95 19.58
C GLY A 130 8.14 4.37 18.18
N CYS A 131 8.41 5.17 17.15
CA CYS A 131 8.68 4.68 15.80
C CYS A 131 10.18 4.54 15.53
N TYR A 132 10.52 3.66 14.59
CA TYR A 132 11.87 3.57 14.05
C TYR A 132 12.06 4.56 12.92
N VAL A 133 13.09 5.40 13.01
CA VAL A 133 13.38 6.47 12.07
C VAL A 133 14.83 6.41 11.60
N THR A 134 15.08 6.97 10.42
CA THR A 134 16.44 7.20 9.92
C THR A 134 16.77 8.69 9.99
N LEU A 135 17.84 9.04 10.71
CA LEU A 135 18.30 10.40 10.89
C LEU A 135 19.70 10.57 10.28
N ARG A 136 19.84 11.44 9.28
CA ARG A 136 21.15 11.90 8.82
C ARG A 136 21.55 13.16 9.56
N CYS A 137 22.77 13.17 10.06
CA CYS A 137 23.22 14.18 11.01
C CYS A 137 24.73 14.39 10.96
N LYS A 138 25.16 15.52 11.51
CA LYS A 138 26.56 15.86 11.77
C LYS A 138 26.91 15.54 13.22
N LEU A 139 28.01 14.84 13.45
CA LEU A 139 28.53 14.55 14.78
C LEU A 139 29.08 15.83 15.43
N ILE A 140 28.59 16.16 16.62
CA ILE A 140 29.06 17.31 17.42
C ILE A 140 29.94 16.84 18.58
N LYS A 141 29.50 15.80 19.28
CA LYS A 141 30.22 15.25 20.43
C LYS A 141 30.13 13.74 20.46
N ASP A 142 31.29 13.11 20.58
CA ASP A 142 31.45 11.66 20.64
C ASP A 142 31.63 11.21 22.10
N GLY A 143 30.52 10.91 22.79
CA GLY A 143 30.54 10.43 24.18
C GLY A 143 30.68 8.91 24.28
N GLN A 144 30.89 8.37 25.49
CA GLN A 144 31.00 6.91 25.66
C GLN A 144 29.66 6.18 25.47
N GLU A 145 28.59 6.72 26.04
CA GLU A 145 27.24 6.12 25.98
C GLU A 145 26.29 6.88 25.04
N PHE A 146 26.57 8.15 24.79
CA PHE A 146 25.71 9.03 24.00
C PHE A 146 26.50 9.81 22.96
N LEU A 147 25.94 9.95 21.77
CA LEU A 147 26.35 10.95 20.79
C LEU A 147 25.48 12.19 20.93
N GLN A 148 26.09 13.33 20.68
CA GLN A 148 25.38 14.57 20.39
C GLN A 148 25.54 14.85 18.90
N VAL A 149 24.43 14.89 18.19
CA VAL A 149 24.42 15.10 16.74
C VAL A 149 23.53 16.29 16.37
N LEU A 150 23.78 16.85 15.20
CA LEU A 150 23.03 17.95 14.63
C LEU A 150 22.30 17.48 13.37
N ALA A 151 20.98 17.53 13.36
CA ALA A 151 20.17 17.19 12.20
C ALA A 151 20.29 18.26 11.09
N CYS A 152 19.70 18.00 9.92
CA CYS A 152 19.77 18.89 8.76
C CYS A 152 19.08 20.26 8.94
N ASP A 153 18.24 20.37 9.97
CA ASP A 153 17.56 21.59 10.40
C ASP A 153 18.22 22.23 11.63
N GLU A 154 19.48 21.87 11.91
CA GLU A 154 20.27 22.38 13.03
C GLU A 154 19.69 22.04 14.42
N PHE A 155 18.76 21.09 14.47
CA PHE A 155 18.22 20.60 15.73
C PHE A 155 19.20 19.60 16.36
N CYS A 156 19.49 19.78 17.65
CA CYS A 156 20.42 18.91 18.37
C CYS A 156 19.69 17.68 18.91
N VAL A 157 20.19 16.49 18.59
CA VAL A 157 19.61 15.21 18.99
C VAL A 157 20.61 14.43 19.83
N LYS A 158 20.15 13.90 20.97
CA LYS A 158 20.92 12.98 21.81
C LYS A 158 20.65 11.56 21.34
N VAL A 159 21.71 10.82 21.03
CA VAL A 159 21.61 9.45 20.50
C VAL A 159 22.23 8.49 21.50
N SER A 160 21.45 7.54 22.01
CA SER A 160 21.98 6.48 22.87
C SER A 160 22.65 5.40 22.02
N MET A 161 23.87 5.04 22.39
CA MET A 161 24.65 3.98 21.74
C MET A 161 24.66 2.67 22.51
N ILE A 162 23.79 2.51 23.52
CA ILE A 162 23.83 1.35 24.44
C ILE A 162 23.77 -0.01 23.72
N MET A 163 23.18 -0.06 22.52
CA MET A 163 23.05 -1.28 21.72
C MET A 163 24.18 -1.51 20.71
N ILE A 164 25.10 -0.55 20.56
CA ILE A 164 26.19 -0.61 19.58
C ILE A 164 27.46 -1.10 20.27
N GLN A 165 27.78 -2.39 20.11
CA GLN A 165 28.94 -3.02 20.75
C GLN A 165 30.25 -2.72 20.01
N ASP A 166 30.22 -2.72 18.67
CA ASP A 166 31.40 -2.52 17.83
C ASP A 166 31.55 -1.05 17.43
N ARG A 167 32.23 -0.28 18.26
CA ARG A 167 32.47 1.13 17.99
C ARG A 167 33.63 1.32 17.01
N LYS A 168 33.29 1.55 15.75
CA LYS A 168 34.23 2.05 14.74
C LYS A 168 34.44 3.57 14.93
N PRO A 169 35.60 4.12 14.51
CA PRO A 169 35.77 5.57 14.43
C PRO A 169 34.65 6.19 13.59
N MET A 170 34.01 7.22 14.14
CA MET A 170 32.89 7.91 13.50
C MET A 170 33.41 8.99 12.55
N THR A 171 32.76 9.16 11.40
CA THR A 171 33.01 10.29 10.48
C THR A 171 32.27 11.55 10.92
N GLU A 172 32.53 12.69 10.27
CA GLU A 172 31.82 13.94 10.57
C GLU A 172 30.31 13.81 10.37
N PHE A 173 29.88 13.10 9.32
CA PHE A 173 28.47 12.86 9.04
C PHE A 173 28.10 11.39 9.26
N LEU A 174 26.91 11.16 9.82
CA LEU A 174 26.39 9.85 10.21
C LEU A 174 24.94 9.67 9.73
N GLU A 175 24.59 8.44 9.33
CA GLU A 175 23.20 7.99 9.17
C GLU A 175 22.85 7.04 10.33
N ILE A 176 21.86 7.43 11.13
CA ILE A 176 21.45 6.73 12.34
C ILE A 176 20.06 6.14 12.12
N LEU A 177 19.94 4.82 12.21
CA LEU A 177 18.67 4.12 12.36
C LEU A 177 18.44 3.90 13.85
N GLY A 178 17.30 4.33 14.37
CA GLY A 178 16.98 4.17 15.78
C GLY A 178 15.51 4.38 16.09
N LYS A 179 15.10 3.95 17.30
CA LYS A 179 13.76 4.18 17.83
C LYS A 179 13.76 5.49 18.61
N TYR A 180 12.85 6.41 18.30
CA TYR A 180 12.78 7.68 19.01
C TYR A 180 11.99 7.51 20.32
N CYS A 181 12.60 7.87 21.45
CA CYS A 181 12.06 7.63 22.79
C CYS A 181 12.11 8.89 23.66
N SER A 182 11.00 9.13 24.37
CA SER A 182 10.80 10.09 25.48
C SER A 182 10.61 11.58 25.14
N ASP A 183 9.80 12.20 25.99
CA ASP A 183 9.32 13.58 25.96
C ASP A 183 10.28 14.56 26.67
N ASP A 184 11.23 14.06 27.47
CA ASP A 184 12.21 14.84 28.26
C ASP A 184 13.43 15.28 27.41
N GLY A 185 13.16 15.80 26.21
CA GLY A 185 14.18 16.31 25.29
C GLY A 185 14.65 15.31 24.22
N GLY A 186 13.98 14.16 24.08
CA GLY A 186 14.12 13.25 22.94
C GLY A 186 15.46 12.51 22.87
N VAL A 187 15.43 11.20 23.12
CA VAL A 187 16.60 10.33 22.90
C VAL A 187 16.33 9.38 21.76
N LEU A 188 17.21 9.37 20.76
CA LEU A 188 17.18 8.38 19.69
C LEU A 188 17.97 7.15 20.13
N LEU A 189 17.32 6.02 20.37
CA LEU A 189 17.98 4.75 20.68
C LEU A 189 18.52 4.15 19.38
N ALA A 190 19.82 4.28 19.13
CA ALA A 190 20.43 3.80 17.90
C ALA A 190 20.48 2.27 17.87
N THR A 191 19.92 1.68 16.81
CA THR A 191 20.09 0.27 16.48
C THR A 191 21.18 0.06 15.44
N ARG A 192 21.44 1.06 14.60
CA ARG A 192 22.53 1.05 13.63
C ARG A 192 23.04 2.45 13.35
N ILE A 193 24.37 2.60 13.32
CA ILE A 193 25.04 3.83 12.92
C ILE A 193 25.91 3.52 11.70
N THR A 194 25.77 4.34 10.65
CA THR A 194 26.50 4.20 9.39
C THR A 194 27.30 5.47 9.14
N ASN A 195 28.61 5.34 8.96
CA ASN A 195 29.47 6.45 8.50
C ASN A 195 29.13 6.78 7.06
N ILE A 196 28.82 8.06 6.80
CA ILE A 196 28.47 8.56 5.46
C ILE A 196 29.53 9.53 4.90
N GLY A 197 30.64 9.73 5.62
CA GLY A 197 31.79 10.50 5.16
C GLY A 197 31.92 11.87 5.82
N ASN A 198 32.73 12.73 5.20
CA ASN A 198 33.06 14.07 5.72
C ASN A 198 32.54 15.20 4.82
N SER A 199 31.74 14.88 3.80
CA SER A 199 31.18 15.86 2.86
C SER A 199 29.75 15.49 2.54
N ILE A 200 28.80 16.21 3.14
CA ILE A 200 27.37 16.10 2.84
C ILE A 200 26.74 17.48 2.84
N ASP A 201 25.96 17.76 1.80
CA ASP A 201 25.10 18.94 1.76
C ASP A 201 23.84 18.72 2.61
N MET A 202 23.89 19.17 3.86
CA MET A 202 22.75 19.08 4.79
C MET A 202 21.56 19.95 4.35
N ARG A 203 21.75 20.98 3.52
CA ARG A 203 20.64 21.80 3.01
C ARG A 203 19.85 21.04 1.95
N MET A 204 20.56 20.31 1.09
CA MET A 204 19.93 19.41 0.12
C MET A 204 19.18 18.29 0.83
N GLU A 205 19.78 17.67 1.85
CA GLU A 205 19.11 16.63 2.65
C GLU A 205 17.83 17.16 3.32
N LYS A 206 17.85 18.38 3.86
CA LYS A 206 16.66 19.04 4.41
C LYS A 206 15.56 19.19 3.36
N SER A 207 15.91 19.68 2.18
CA SER A 207 14.96 19.85 1.07
C SER A 207 14.34 18.52 0.64
N PHE A 208 15.14 17.45 0.63
CA PHE A 208 14.68 16.11 0.30
C PHE A 208 13.71 15.54 1.34
N ILE A 209 14.01 15.68 2.63
CA ILE A 209 13.10 15.27 3.71
C ILE A 209 11.80 16.07 3.63
N ASP A 210 11.86 17.37 3.34
CA ASP A 210 10.67 18.21 3.21
C ASP A 210 9.76 17.76 2.05
N VAL A 211 10.33 17.22 0.98
CA VAL A 211 9.58 16.60 -0.13
C VAL A 211 8.96 15.27 0.33
N ILE A 212 9.72 14.40 1.00
CA ILE A 212 9.21 13.10 1.49
C ILE A 212 7.98 13.28 2.38
N HIS A 213 7.98 14.31 3.24
CA HIS A 213 6.92 14.55 4.22
C HIS A 213 5.82 15.50 3.72
N ARG A 214 5.85 15.93 2.45
CA ARG A 214 4.80 16.77 1.86
C ARG A 214 3.71 15.92 1.23
N GLU A 215 2.45 16.27 1.44
CA GLU A 215 1.32 15.63 0.75
C GLU A 215 1.29 16.00 -0.75
N PRO A 216 0.91 15.06 -1.64
CA PRO A 216 0.44 13.69 -1.36
C PRO A 216 1.57 12.66 -1.16
N TRP A 217 2.84 13.05 -1.30
CA TRP A 217 3.96 12.12 -1.32
C TRP A 217 4.18 11.38 0.00
N ALA A 218 3.94 12.05 1.12
CA ALA A 218 4.04 11.45 2.45
C ALA A 218 3.15 10.21 2.61
N THR A 219 1.90 10.31 2.16
CA THR A 219 0.92 9.23 2.28
C THR A 219 1.02 8.25 1.11
N ASP A 220 0.95 8.76 -0.12
CA ASP A 220 0.77 7.92 -1.31
C ASP A 220 2.07 7.30 -1.82
N ILE A 221 3.21 7.96 -1.55
CA ILE A 221 4.53 7.54 -2.06
C ILE A 221 5.35 6.83 -1.01
N PHE A 222 5.67 7.57 0.05
CA PHE A 222 6.64 7.14 1.04
C PHE A 222 5.98 6.44 2.23
N ASN A 223 4.65 6.52 2.34
CA ASN A 223 3.85 5.94 3.41
C ASN A 223 4.44 6.21 4.81
N VAL A 224 4.87 7.47 5.00
CA VAL A 224 5.63 7.92 6.18
C VAL A 224 4.82 7.71 7.46
N HIS A 225 3.50 7.77 7.35
CA HIS A 225 2.57 7.69 8.48
C HIS A 225 2.23 6.25 8.91
N ALA A 226 2.49 5.22 8.10
CA ALA A 226 2.04 3.86 8.43
C ALA A 226 2.61 3.29 9.74
N GLN A 227 3.86 3.61 10.08
CA GLN A 227 4.42 3.19 11.37
C GLN A 227 3.74 3.90 12.54
N HIS A 228 3.51 5.21 12.41
CA HIS A 228 2.83 6.00 13.42
C HIS A 228 1.39 5.52 13.60
N ASP A 229 0.65 5.32 12.50
CA ASP A 229 -0.72 4.83 12.53
C ASP A 229 -0.81 3.45 13.19
N ARG A 230 0.13 2.54 12.89
CA ARG A 230 0.20 1.23 13.54
C ARG A 230 0.50 1.35 15.04
N ALA A 231 1.46 2.18 15.43
CA ALA A 231 1.81 2.39 16.83
C ALA A 231 0.64 3.00 17.63
N VAL A 232 -0.09 3.94 17.03
CA VAL A 232 -1.30 4.53 17.62
C VAL A 232 -2.41 3.48 17.75
N ILE A 233 -2.66 2.68 16.71
CA ILE A 233 -3.65 1.60 16.76
C ILE A 233 -3.31 0.60 17.86
N GLN A 234 -2.06 0.16 17.94
CA GLN A 234 -1.61 -0.77 18.98
C GLN A 234 -1.75 -0.19 20.39
N ALA A 235 -1.36 1.07 20.61
CA ALA A 235 -1.51 1.72 21.91
C ALA A 235 -2.99 1.85 22.33
N LEU A 236 -3.89 2.09 21.36
CA LEU A 236 -5.34 2.10 21.60
C LEU A 236 -5.88 0.70 21.93
N GLU A 237 -5.40 -0.35 21.27
CA GLU A 237 -5.75 -1.75 21.54
C GLU A 237 -5.28 -2.21 22.93
N GLU A 238 -4.13 -1.72 23.39
CA GLU A 238 -3.55 -2.00 24.71
C GLU A 238 -4.24 -1.24 25.86
N GLY A 239 -5.20 -0.36 25.56
CA GLY A 239 -5.96 0.39 26.57
C GLY A 239 -5.19 1.54 27.21
N ASN A 240 -4.07 1.97 26.61
CA ASN A 240 -3.31 3.15 27.06
C ASN A 240 -4.02 4.43 26.60
N ALA A 241 -5.03 4.85 27.36
CA ALA A 241 -5.87 6.03 27.05
C ALA A 241 -5.14 7.39 27.19
N GLU A 242 -3.90 7.41 27.69
CA GLU A 242 -3.08 8.62 27.90
C GLU A 242 -2.05 8.85 26.77
N VAL A 243 -2.29 8.36 25.56
CA VAL A 243 -1.55 8.89 24.40
C VAL A 243 -2.06 10.31 24.15
N GLU A 244 -1.39 11.31 24.72
CA GLU A 244 -1.54 12.71 24.32
C GLU A 244 -1.26 12.77 22.81
N MET A 245 -2.33 12.75 22.03
CA MET A 245 -2.28 12.81 20.58
C MET A 245 -1.58 14.11 20.19
N TYR A 246 -0.32 14.03 19.73
CA TYR A 246 0.26 15.05 18.88
C TYR A 246 -0.49 15.02 17.55
N ILE A 247 -1.62 15.73 17.50
CA ILE A 247 -2.50 15.75 16.34
C ILE A 247 -1.75 16.43 15.19
N TRP A 248 -1.24 15.62 14.27
CA TRP A 248 -0.96 16.10 12.93
C TRP A 248 -2.30 16.54 12.30
N PRO A 249 -2.38 17.69 11.62
CA PRO A 249 -3.59 18.09 10.91
C PRO A 249 -3.76 17.24 9.64
N SER A 250 -3.98 15.94 9.79
CA SER A 250 -4.35 15.03 8.73
C SER A 250 -5.87 14.82 8.75
N ASN A 251 -6.54 15.26 7.67
CA ASN A 251 -7.98 15.08 7.44
C ASN A 251 -8.44 13.60 7.50
N HIS A 252 -7.51 12.64 7.43
CA HIS A 252 -7.78 11.21 7.47
C HIS A 252 -8.44 10.71 8.76
N LEU A 253 -8.08 11.25 9.93
CA LEU A 253 -8.65 10.77 11.21
C LEU A 253 -10.13 11.18 11.36
N GLN A 254 -10.55 12.31 10.79
CA GLN A 254 -11.96 12.70 10.74
C GLN A 254 -12.77 11.79 9.81
N HIS A 255 -12.20 11.36 8.68
CA HIS A 255 -12.85 10.40 7.80
C HIS A 255 -12.98 9.02 8.45
N PHE A 256 -11.95 8.55 9.18
CA PHE A 256 -12.01 7.27 9.91
C PHE A 256 -13.02 7.29 11.07
N LYS A 257 -13.02 8.35 11.89
CA LYS A 257 -14.01 8.52 12.98
C LYS A 257 -15.45 8.60 12.44
N SER A 258 -15.65 9.23 11.29
CA SER A 258 -16.97 9.30 10.63
C SER A 258 -17.42 7.95 10.08
N ALA A 259 -16.51 7.14 9.53
CA ALA A 259 -16.81 5.79 9.02
C ALA A 259 -17.11 4.79 10.15
N ALA A 260 -16.34 4.82 11.24
CA ALA A 260 -16.57 3.97 12.41
C ALA A 260 -17.87 4.31 13.14
N ALA A 261 -18.23 5.61 13.22
CA ALA A 261 -19.52 6.04 13.77
C ALA A 261 -20.70 5.59 12.92
N ALA A 262 -20.57 5.56 11.59
CA ALA A 262 -21.61 5.10 10.67
C ALA A 262 -21.84 3.57 10.74
N LEU A 263 -20.77 2.79 10.97
CA LEU A 263 -20.86 1.33 11.10
C LEU A 263 -21.50 0.87 12.41
N ASN A 264 -21.34 1.63 13.50
CA ASN A 264 -21.94 1.32 14.79
C ASN A 264 -23.43 1.71 14.89
N SER A 265 -23.99 2.39 13.89
CA SER A 265 -25.40 2.84 13.90
C SER A 265 -26.39 1.97 13.13
N THR A 266 -25.96 0.89 12.46
CA THR A 266 -26.83 0.07 11.60
C THR A 266 -27.01 -1.35 12.15
N SER A 267 -28.19 -1.67 12.69
CA SER A 267 -28.60 -3.05 12.99
C SER A 267 -29.16 -3.71 11.73
N PHE A 268 -28.54 -4.80 11.27
CA PHE A 268 -28.91 -5.49 10.04
C PHE A 268 -29.83 -6.67 10.35
N GLU A 269 -31.08 -6.67 9.88
CA GLU A 269 -31.91 -7.87 9.80
C GLU A 269 -31.83 -8.48 8.38
N PRO A 270 -31.70 -9.81 8.24
CA PRO A 270 -31.60 -10.47 6.95
C PRO A 270 -32.95 -10.51 6.22
N PRO A 271 -32.99 -10.35 4.88
CA PRO A 271 -34.24 -10.34 4.13
C PRO A 271 -34.86 -11.73 3.97
N SER A 272 -36.20 -11.76 3.97
CA SER A 272 -37.03 -12.95 3.76
C SER A 272 -36.82 -13.55 2.37
N ILE A 273 -36.52 -14.85 2.34
CA ILE A 273 -36.32 -15.67 1.13
C ILE A 273 -37.63 -15.76 0.35
N MET A 274 -37.63 -15.33 -0.91
CA MET A 274 -38.66 -15.67 -1.90
C MET A 274 -38.22 -16.91 -2.70
N ASP A 275 -39.11 -17.89 -2.78
CA ASP A 275 -38.92 -19.17 -3.45
C ASP A 275 -38.78 -18.99 -4.97
N TYR A 276 -37.55 -19.14 -5.47
CA TYR A 276 -37.27 -19.39 -6.88
C TYR A 276 -36.88 -20.86 -7.05
N GLU A 277 -37.74 -21.65 -7.70
CA GLU A 277 -37.42 -23.00 -8.16
C GLU A 277 -36.51 -22.90 -9.40
N GLU A 278 -35.19 -23.02 -9.21
CA GLU A 278 -34.24 -23.27 -10.30
C GLU A 278 -34.16 -24.77 -10.64
N PRO A 279 -33.99 -25.14 -11.92
CA PRO A 279 -33.88 -26.54 -12.32
C PRO A 279 -32.62 -27.19 -11.73
N ILE A 280 -32.82 -28.36 -11.13
CA ILE A 280 -31.77 -29.20 -10.55
C ILE A 280 -30.77 -29.59 -11.65
N PRO A 281 -29.46 -29.30 -11.50
CA PRO A 281 -28.45 -29.79 -12.43
C PRO A 281 -28.39 -31.31 -12.37
N THR A 282 -28.44 -31.98 -13.51
CA THR A 282 -28.23 -33.43 -13.63
C THR A 282 -26.84 -33.81 -13.11
N PRO A 283 -26.67 -35.01 -12.51
CA PRO A 283 -25.37 -35.50 -12.06
C PRO A 283 -24.37 -35.50 -13.22
N ILE A 284 -23.20 -34.92 -12.96
CA ILE A 284 -22.04 -35.03 -13.85
C ILE A 284 -21.61 -36.50 -13.82
N GLU A 285 -21.88 -37.24 -14.90
CA GLU A 285 -21.38 -38.59 -15.08
C GLU A 285 -19.84 -38.57 -15.14
N ASP A 286 -19.26 -39.58 -14.46
CA ASP A 286 -17.87 -39.98 -14.37
C ASP A 286 -16.84 -39.19 -15.21
N PHE A 287 -15.97 -38.46 -14.50
CA PHE A 287 -14.61 -38.17 -14.97
C PHE A 287 -13.78 -39.46 -14.97
N SER A 288 -13.98 -40.32 -15.98
CA SER A 288 -12.96 -41.29 -16.37
C SER A 288 -11.78 -40.53 -16.95
N VAL A 289 -10.69 -40.45 -16.19
CA VAL A 289 -9.41 -39.92 -16.66
C VAL A 289 -8.81 -40.95 -17.60
N ASP A 290 -8.96 -40.71 -18.91
CA ASP A 290 -8.36 -41.53 -19.94
C ASP A 290 -6.86 -41.22 -20.04
N HIS A 291 -6.02 -42.21 -19.73
CA HIS A 291 -4.57 -42.11 -19.76
C HIS A 291 -4.02 -42.65 -21.08
N THR A 292 -4.20 -41.93 -22.18
CA THR A 292 -3.41 -42.15 -23.41
C THR A 292 -3.41 -40.91 -24.30
N ASP A 293 -2.32 -40.14 -24.29
CA ASP A 293 -1.41 -40.00 -25.45
C ASP A 293 -0.40 -38.86 -25.21
N THR A 294 0.85 -39.27 -25.04
CA THR A 294 2.00 -38.39 -24.89
C THR A 294 2.51 -37.99 -26.28
N SER A 295 2.08 -36.82 -26.78
CA SER A 295 2.76 -36.10 -27.85
C SER A 295 3.38 -34.84 -27.26
N ALA A 296 4.70 -34.86 -27.15
CA ALA A 296 5.51 -33.83 -26.51
C ALA A 296 5.53 -32.53 -27.33
N ALA A 297 4.91 -31.48 -26.80
CA ALA A 297 5.29 -30.10 -27.04
C ALA A 297 6.04 -29.59 -25.80
N PRO A 298 7.14 -28.81 -25.93
CA PRO A 298 7.92 -28.38 -24.78
C PRO A 298 7.10 -27.35 -23.99
N LEU A 299 6.68 -27.75 -22.80
CA LEU A 299 6.11 -26.84 -21.82
C LEU A 299 7.20 -25.92 -21.30
N ASP A 300 6.94 -24.63 -21.40
CA ASP A 300 7.74 -23.55 -20.86
C ASP A 300 7.62 -23.59 -19.32
N VAL A 301 8.49 -24.39 -18.71
CA VAL A 301 8.64 -24.51 -17.26
C VAL A 301 9.49 -23.33 -16.80
N ASN A 302 8.85 -22.28 -16.27
CA ASN A 302 9.29 -21.53 -15.08
C ASN A 302 8.50 -20.23 -14.90
N THR A 303 7.39 -20.30 -14.16
CA THR A 303 6.91 -19.19 -13.32
C THR A 303 6.37 -19.77 -12.01
N ASP A 304 7.16 -20.60 -11.34
CA ASP A 304 6.91 -20.89 -9.92
C ASP A 304 7.24 -19.61 -9.12
N SER A 305 6.18 -18.90 -8.73
CA SER A 305 6.25 -17.80 -7.78
C SER A 305 6.83 -18.34 -6.47
N PRO A 306 8.03 -17.90 -6.03
CA PRO A 306 8.70 -18.48 -4.88
C PRO A 306 8.03 -17.98 -3.60
N GLY A 307 7.02 -18.70 -3.11
CA GLY A 307 6.37 -18.35 -1.85
C GLY A 307 5.10 -19.12 -1.51
N GLU A 308 4.39 -19.69 -2.50
CA GLU A 308 3.18 -20.47 -2.19
C GLU A 308 3.55 -21.95 -1.96
N PRO A 309 3.19 -22.54 -0.80
CA PRO A 309 3.36 -23.97 -0.60
C PRO A 309 2.60 -24.69 -1.71
N SER A 310 3.25 -25.66 -2.36
CA SER A 310 2.60 -26.40 -3.44
C SER A 310 1.23 -26.91 -2.98
N ASP A 311 0.25 -26.92 -3.89
CA ASP A 311 -1.13 -27.32 -3.59
C ASP A 311 -1.21 -28.66 -2.85
N ILE A 312 -0.23 -29.55 -3.08
CA ILE A 312 -0.07 -30.83 -2.40
C ILE A 312 0.18 -30.63 -0.90
N HIS A 313 1.15 -29.80 -0.51
CA HIS A 313 1.45 -29.53 0.90
C HIS A 313 0.27 -28.87 1.62
N ARG A 314 -0.43 -27.94 0.94
CA ARG A 314 -1.63 -27.30 1.48
C ARG A 314 -2.74 -28.32 1.74
N ARG A 315 -3.00 -29.24 0.80
CA ARG A 315 -4.02 -30.30 0.96
C ARG A 315 -3.68 -31.24 2.11
N VAL A 316 -2.42 -31.67 2.22
CA VAL A 316 -1.96 -32.52 3.33
C VAL A 316 -2.13 -31.82 4.68
N ALA A 317 -1.77 -30.54 4.77
CA ALA A 317 -1.96 -29.76 6.00
C ALA A 317 -3.44 -29.62 6.38
N LEU A 318 -4.33 -29.40 5.40
CA LEU A 318 -5.78 -29.33 5.64
C LEU A 318 -6.32 -30.67 6.16
N LEU A 319 -5.93 -31.79 5.55
CA LEU A 319 -6.39 -33.13 5.97
C LEU A 319 -5.86 -33.53 7.35
N ASN A 320 -4.62 -33.15 7.67
CA ASN A 320 -4.02 -33.41 8.98
C ASN A 320 -4.62 -32.57 10.13
N ASN A 321 -5.36 -31.50 9.80
CA ASN A 321 -5.96 -30.60 10.78
C ASN A 321 -7.47 -30.80 10.94
N ILE A 322 -8.04 -31.90 10.49
CA ILE A 322 -9.48 -32.17 10.63
C ILE A 322 -9.82 -32.51 12.09
N ARG A 323 -10.90 -31.92 12.61
CA ARG A 323 -11.41 -32.19 13.96
C ARG A 323 -11.83 -33.67 14.14
N PRO A 324 -11.63 -34.25 15.34
CA PRO A 324 -11.88 -35.68 15.56
C PRO A 324 -13.37 -36.08 15.46
N ASP A 325 -14.29 -35.17 15.75
CA ASP A 325 -15.75 -35.34 15.69
C ASP A 325 -16.34 -34.93 14.32
N PHE A 326 -15.52 -34.78 13.28
CA PHE A 326 -15.99 -34.39 11.94
C PHE A 326 -17.04 -35.35 11.37
N SER A 327 -16.97 -36.64 11.69
CA SER A 327 -17.97 -37.65 11.28
C SER A 327 -19.38 -37.33 11.78
N ASP A 328 -19.49 -36.64 12.92
CA ASP A 328 -20.75 -36.36 13.59
C ASP A 328 -21.54 -35.24 12.89
N ALA A 329 -20.87 -34.50 11.99
CA ALA A 329 -21.48 -33.46 11.18
C ALA A 329 -22.53 -33.99 10.19
N ASN A 330 -22.54 -35.30 9.91
CA ASN A 330 -23.49 -35.95 9.01
C ASN A 330 -23.62 -35.24 7.66
N LEU A 331 -22.49 -34.79 7.10
CA LEU A 331 -22.47 -34.07 5.83
C LEU A 331 -22.92 -35.00 4.69
N THR A 332 -23.87 -34.53 3.90
CA THR A 332 -24.41 -35.24 2.75
C THR A 332 -24.14 -34.46 1.47
N TRP A 333 -24.07 -35.17 0.34
CA TRP A 333 -24.02 -34.53 -0.97
C TRP A 333 -25.34 -33.83 -1.30
N GLU A 334 -26.46 -34.43 -0.89
CA GLU A 334 -27.83 -33.91 -1.04
C GLU A 334 -28.22 -32.97 0.11
N ASP A 335 -29.14 -32.04 -0.13
CA ASP A 335 -29.64 -31.13 0.90
C ASP A 335 -30.67 -31.82 1.80
N THR A 336 -30.41 -31.84 3.11
CA THR A 336 -31.32 -32.43 4.10
C THR A 336 -32.15 -31.34 4.78
N LYS A 337 -33.42 -31.62 5.05
CA LYS A 337 -34.35 -30.65 5.67
C LYS A 337 -33.92 -30.17 7.06
N ASN A 338 -33.07 -30.93 7.74
CA ASN A 338 -32.65 -30.66 9.12
C ASN A 338 -31.27 -29.99 9.22
N ARG A 339 -30.65 -29.61 8.09
CA ARG A 339 -29.33 -28.95 8.08
C ARG A 339 -29.42 -27.51 8.59
N ASP A 340 -28.39 -27.06 9.29
CA ASP A 340 -28.22 -25.64 9.66
C ASP A 340 -27.96 -24.78 8.41
N ARG A 341 -28.96 -23.97 8.04
CA ARG A 341 -28.95 -23.05 6.89
C ARG A 341 -28.52 -21.61 7.25
N SER A 342 -28.14 -21.34 8.49
CA SER A 342 -27.79 -19.98 8.96
C SER A 342 -26.66 -19.34 8.16
N LEU A 343 -25.80 -20.14 7.52
CA LEU A 343 -24.69 -19.66 6.72
C LEU A 343 -24.99 -19.56 5.22
N ASP A 344 -26.15 -20.01 4.74
CA ASP A 344 -26.38 -20.14 3.30
C ASP A 344 -26.41 -18.79 2.57
N GLY A 345 -26.86 -17.74 3.24
CA GLY A 345 -26.98 -16.38 2.68
C GLY A 345 -25.67 -15.59 2.66
N ILE A 346 -24.58 -16.08 3.26
CA ILE A 346 -23.33 -15.32 3.32
C ILE A 346 -22.51 -15.49 2.02
N ALA A 347 -21.67 -14.49 1.76
CA ALA A 347 -20.78 -14.45 0.61
C ALA A 347 -19.89 -15.71 0.53
N THR A 348 -19.62 -16.19 -0.69
CA THR A 348 -18.88 -17.45 -0.92
C THR A 348 -17.51 -17.50 -0.26
N GLU A 349 -16.78 -16.39 -0.25
CA GLU A 349 -15.49 -16.30 0.42
C GLU A 349 -15.61 -16.56 1.92
N THR A 350 -16.41 -15.73 2.62
CA THR A 350 -16.69 -15.86 4.05
C THR A 350 -17.27 -17.23 4.39
N TRP A 351 -18.18 -17.73 3.57
CA TRP A 351 -18.78 -19.06 3.73
C TRP A 351 -17.72 -20.15 3.69
N SER A 352 -16.85 -20.13 2.68
CA SER A 352 -15.82 -21.15 2.51
C SER A 352 -14.79 -21.12 3.64
N ALA A 353 -14.36 -19.92 4.06
CA ALA A 353 -13.41 -19.75 5.15
C ALA A 353 -13.99 -20.25 6.48
N LEU A 354 -15.24 -19.90 6.78
CA LEU A 354 -15.91 -20.32 8.01
C LEU A 354 -16.16 -21.84 8.04
N GLN A 355 -16.63 -22.42 6.93
CA GLN A 355 -16.84 -23.87 6.84
C GLN A 355 -15.51 -24.63 6.97
N LEU A 356 -14.44 -24.16 6.32
CA LEU A 356 -13.10 -24.75 6.48
C LEU A 356 -12.58 -24.64 7.91
N TRP A 357 -12.74 -23.49 8.55
CA TRP A 357 -12.34 -23.32 9.95
C TRP A 357 -13.12 -24.25 10.88
N ARG A 358 -14.44 -24.40 10.70
CA ARG A 358 -15.26 -25.34 11.47
C ARG A 358 -14.85 -26.80 11.32
N CYS A 359 -14.13 -27.16 10.25
CA CYS A 359 -13.54 -28.48 10.08
C CYS A 359 -12.27 -28.69 10.92
N THR A 360 -11.69 -27.66 11.56
CA THR A 360 -10.37 -27.75 12.18
C THR A 360 -10.36 -28.22 13.64
N VAL A 361 -9.25 -28.83 14.08
CA VAL A 361 -9.00 -29.18 15.49
C VAL A 361 -9.13 -27.97 16.41
N GLU A 362 -8.73 -26.79 15.95
CA GLU A 362 -8.84 -25.54 16.72
C GLU A 362 -10.30 -25.16 16.99
N ALA A 363 -11.18 -25.26 15.99
CA ALA A 363 -12.60 -25.01 16.17
C ALA A 363 -13.21 -26.00 17.18
N HIS A 364 -12.81 -27.27 17.13
CA HIS A 364 -13.21 -28.26 18.14
C HIS A 364 -12.73 -27.89 19.55
N ALA A 365 -11.48 -27.45 19.72
CA ALA A 365 -10.96 -27.00 21.01
C ALA A 365 -11.72 -25.78 21.58
N LYS A 366 -12.32 -24.97 20.70
CA LYS A 366 -13.19 -23.84 21.05
C LYS A 366 -14.67 -24.21 21.21
N CYS A 367 -15.01 -25.50 21.18
CA CYS A 367 -16.39 -26.00 21.25
C CYS A 367 -17.31 -25.41 20.16
N GLU A 368 -16.77 -25.15 18.98
CA GLU A 368 -17.52 -24.54 17.90
C GLU A 368 -18.43 -25.53 17.17
N ARG A 369 -19.49 -24.97 16.56
CA ARG A 369 -20.48 -25.75 15.82
C ARG A 369 -19.83 -26.58 14.72
N LEU A 370 -20.40 -27.75 14.46
CA LEU A 370 -20.00 -28.61 13.35
C LEU A 370 -20.19 -27.88 12.00
N PRO A 371 -19.39 -28.24 10.98
CA PRO A 371 -19.60 -27.75 9.63
C PRO A 371 -20.99 -28.18 9.14
N SER A 372 -21.59 -27.40 8.24
CA SER A 372 -22.98 -27.59 7.80
C SER A 372 -23.16 -27.45 6.28
N PHE A 373 -22.11 -27.69 5.49
CA PHE A 373 -22.19 -27.59 4.04
C PHE A 373 -22.70 -28.87 3.37
N THR A 374 -23.28 -28.75 2.18
CA THR A 374 -23.60 -29.91 1.32
C THR A 374 -22.73 -29.93 0.08
N GLY A 375 -22.62 -31.10 -0.53
CA GLY A 375 -21.94 -31.26 -1.82
C GLY A 375 -22.51 -30.34 -2.90
N GLN A 376 -23.84 -30.24 -3.00
CA GLN A 376 -24.51 -29.35 -3.96
C GLN A 376 -24.21 -27.86 -3.70
N GLN A 377 -24.06 -27.43 -2.44
CA GLN A 377 -23.65 -26.06 -2.13
C GLN A 377 -22.23 -25.77 -2.58
N VAL A 378 -21.30 -26.69 -2.30
CA VAL A 378 -19.90 -26.58 -2.74
C VAL A 378 -19.84 -26.48 -4.26
N GLN A 379 -20.55 -27.36 -4.99
CA GLN A 379 -20.60 -27.35 -6.46
C GLN A 379 -21.18 -26.03 -7.01
N ARG A 380 -22.32 -25.55 -6.50
CA ARG A 380 -22.92 -24.29 -6.94
C ARG A 380 -21.98 -23.10 -6.72
N ARG A 381 -21.32 -23.04 -5.57
CA ARG A 381 -20.37 -21.97 -5.25
C ARG A 381 -19.11 -22.06 -6.11
N ILE A 382 -18.55 -23.25 -6.35
CA ILE A 382 -17.44 -23.46 -7.28
C ILE A 382 -17.81 -23.01 -8.70
N PHE A 383 -18.98 -23.42 -9.19
CA PHE A 383 -19.47 -23.01 -10.50
C PHE A 383 -19.60 -21.48 -10.62
N GLY A 384 -20.14 -20.83 -9.58
CA GLY A 384 -20.22 -19.37 -9.50
C GLY A 384 -18.85 -18.69 -9.54
N ILE A 385 -17.85 -19.23 -8.83
CA ILE A 385 -16.47 -18.73 -8.86
C ILE A 385 -15.87 -18.90 -10.26
N VAL A 386 -15.99 -20.08 -10.87
CA VAL A 386 -15.43 -20.37 -12.21
C VAL A 386 -16.05 -19.44 -13.25
N LYS A 387 -17.38 -19.27 -13.25
CA LYS A 387 -18.06 -18.35 -14.15
C LYS A 387 -17.59 -16.90 -13.95
N SER A 388 -17.46 -16.46 -12.71
CA SER A 388 -16.98 -15.10 -12.40
C SER A 388 -15.53 -14.90 -12.83
N LYS A 389 -14.68 -15.92 -12.65
CA LYS A 389 -13.28 -15.92 -13.08
C LYS A 389 -13.16 -15.78 -14.60
N GLU A 390 -13.97 -16.50 -15.36
CA GLU A 390 -13.96 -16.39 -16.83
C GLU A 390 -14.48 -15.03 -17.32
N LEU A 391 -15.50 -14.46 -16.66
CA LEU A 391 -15.95 -13.10 -16.95
C LEU A 391 -14.84 -12.06 -16.70
N LEU A 392 -14.16 -12.13 -15.55
CA LEU A 392 -13.08 -11.21 -15.20
C LEU A 392 -11.85 -11.38 -16.11
N LYS A 393 -11.55 -12.60 -16.56
CA LYS A 393 -10.49 -12.82 -17.55
C LYS A 393 -10.80 -12.13 -18.86
N LYS A 394 -12.03 -12.29 -19.36
CA LYS A 394 -12.48 -11.65 -20.59
C LYS A 394 -12.44 -10.12 -20.46
N GLU A 395 -12.94 -9.57 -19.36
CA GLU A 395 -12.88 -8.12 -19.10
C GLU A 395 -11.43 -7.62 -19.04
N LYS A 396 -10.52 -8.38 -18.43
CA LYS A 396 -9.08 -8.08 -18.42
C LYS A 396 -8.49 -8.08 -19.82
N GLU A 397 -8.84 -9.05 -20.66
CA GLU A 397 -8.40 -9.12 -22.06
C GLU A 397 -8.92 -7.93 -22.85
N ASP A 398 -10.20 -7.59 -22.73
CA ASP A 398 -10.83 -6.44 -23.39
C ASP A 398 -10.13 -5.12 -23.00
N LEU A 399 -9.89 -4.91 -21.70
CA LEU A 399 -9.15 -3.74 -21.20
C LEU A 399 -7.71 -3.69 -21.72
N HIS A 400 -7.03 -4.84 -21.83
CA HIS A 400 -5.68 -4.88 -22.37
C HIS A 400 -5.63 -4.47 -23.85
N HIS A 401 -6.64 -4.85 -24.64
CA HIS A 401 -6.77 -4.40 -26.03
C HIS A 401 -7.05 -2.90 -26.13
N GLU A 402 -7.88 -2.35 -25.24
CA GLU A 402 -8.17 -0.91 -25.18
C GLU A 402 -6.92 -0.10 -24.83
N VAL A 403 -6.13 -0.54 -23.84
CA VAL A 403 -4.85 0.09 -23.48
C VAL A 403 -3.89 0.07 -24.66
N GLY A 404 -3.73 -1.07 -25.34
CA GLY A 404 -2.87 -1.16 -26.52
C GLY A 404 -3.31 -0.22 -27.66
N ALA A 405 -4.62 -0.02 -27.85
CA ALA A 405 -5.14 0.93 -28.83
C ALA A 405 -4.84 2.39 -28.45
N MET A 406 -4.95 2.75 -27.16
CA MET A 406 -4.61 4.08 -26.65
C MET A 406 -3.10 4.36 -26.77
N GLU A 407 -2.25 3.38 -26.46
CA GLU A 407 -0.79 3.50 -26.62
C GLU A 407 -0.41 3.75 -28.09
N ALA A 408 -1.03 3.04 -29.03
CA ALA A 408 -0.81 3.24 -30.46
C ALA A 408 -1.29 4.61 -30.97
N GLU A 409 -2.38 5.15 -30.42
CA GLU A 409 -2.84 6.52 -30.71
C GLU A 409 -1.90 7.57 -30.10
N LEU A 410 -1.42 7.36 -28.88
CA LEU A 410 -0.45 8.25 -28.22
C LEU A 410 0.86 8.31 -29.01
N ALA A 411 1.38 7.16 -29.45
CA ALA A 411 2.58 7.11 -30.30
C ALA A 411 2.42 7.95 -31.57
N ARG A 412 1.28 7.83 -32.27
CA ARG A 412 0.98 8.64 -33.47
C ARG A 412 0.93 10.14 -33.17
N LYS A 413 0.43 10.55 -31.99
CA LYS A 413 0.42 11.96 -31.59
C LYS A 413 1.80 12.50 -31.28
N ILE A 414 2.66 11.70 -30.64
CA ILE A 414 4.06 12.05 -30.38
C ILE A 414 4.84 12.23 -31.69
N ASP A 415 4.64 11.32 -32.66
CA ASP A 415 5.25 11.44 -33.99
C ASP A 415 4.80 12.75 -34.67
N ARG A 416 3.50 13.07 -34.62
CA ARG A 416 2.95 14.30 -35.20
C ARG A 416 3.46 15.56 -34.49
N GLU A 417 3.59 15.55 -33.18
CA GLU A 417 4.18 16.65 -32.41
C GLU A 417 5.63 16.89 -32.83
N THR A 418 6.40 15.83 -33.04
CA THR A 418 7.78 15.90 -33.51
C THR A 418 7.85 16.55 -34.90
N GLU A 419 7.01 16.11 -35.84
CA GLU A 419 6.92 16.74 -37.18
C GLU A 419 6.59 18.24 -37.09
N ILE A 420 5.62 18.62 -36.25
CA ILE A 420 5.22 20.03 -36.08
C ILE A 420 6.38 20.85 -35.51
N ASN A 421 7.12 20.31 -34.54
CA ASN A 421 8.26 21.00 -33.94
C ASN A 421 9.40 21.19 -34.95
N ASP A 422 9.66 20.21 -35.80
CA ASP A 422 10.65 20.31 -36.88
C ASP A 422 10.24 21.36 -37.92
N GLU A 423 8.97 21.38 -38.33
CA GLU A 423 8.44 22.40 -39.25
C GLU A 423 8.51 23.81 -38.64
N LEU A 424 8.11 23.96 -37.37
CA LEU A 424 8.19 25.23 -36.66
C LEU A 424 9.65 25.73 -36.56
N LYS A 425 10.59 24.85 -36.25
CA LYS A 425 12.02 25.19 -36.19
C LYS A 425 12.56 25.66 -37.54
N SER A 426 12.14 25.01 -38.63
CA SER A 426 12.46 25.42 -40.00
C SER A 426 11.92 26.81 -40.31
N LEU A 427 10.65 27.07 -39.99
CA LEU A 427 10.02 28.38 -40.21
C LEU A 427 10.67 29.50 -39.39
N LEU A 428 11.00 29.26 -38.12
CA LEU A 428 11.71 30.22 -37.28
C LEU A 428 13.12 30.54 -37.80
N THR A 429 13.78 29.56 -38.41
CA THR A 429 15.08 29.76 -39.06
C THR A 429 14.92 30.64 -40.30
N ALA A 430 13.98 30.31 -41.19
CA ALA A 430 13.69 31.10 -42.38
C ALA A 430 13.25 32.54 -42.05
N GLU A 431 12.44 32.73 -41.00
CA GLU A 431 12.04 34.06 -40.54
C GLU A 431 13.26 34.92 -40.15
N ARG A 432 14.21 34.33 -39.41
CA ARG A 432 15.45 35.01 -39.02
C ARG A 432 16.28 35.41 -40.24
N GLU A 433 16.48 34.49 -41.17
CA GLU A 433 17.23 34.74 -42.41
C GLU A 433 16.58 35.86 -43.25
N LEU A 434 15.25 35.87 -43.35
CA LEU A 434 14.51 36.92 -44.05
C LEU A 434 14.66 38.29 -43.37
N LYS A 435 14.68 38.34 -42.03
CA LYS A 435 14.94 39.58 -41.28
C LYS A 435 16.37 40.09 -41.53
N ASP A 436 17.35 39.20 -41.56
CA ASP A 436 18.74 39.56 -41.86
C ASP A 436 18.88 40.11 -43.29
N LEU A 437 18.23 39.47 -44.26
CA LEU A 437 18.20 39.94 -45.65
C LEU A 437 17.53 41.32 -45.78
N ALA A 438 16.44 41.56 -45.04
CA ALA A 438 15.77 42.87 -45.01
C ALA A 438 16.71 43.97 -44.47
N LEU A 439 17.46 43.68 -43.39
CA LEU A 439 18.44 44.62 -42.83
C LEU A 439 19.56 44.95 -43.83
N ILE A 440 20.08 43.94 -44.55
CA ILE A 440 21.10 44.15 -45.59
C ILE A 440 20.55 45.03 -46.72
N ALA A 441 19.33 44.75 -47.18
CA ALA A 441 18.68 45.53 -48.24
C ALA A 441 18.47 47.00 -47.81
N GLU A 442 18.02 47.24 -46.58
CA GLU A 442 17.87 48.59 -46.03
C GLU A 442 19.20 49.34 -45.94
N ALA A 443 20.29 48.67 -45.55
CA ALA A 443 21.61 49.28 -45.48
C ALA A 443 22.12 49.69 -46.88
N LEU A 444 22.02 48.80 -47.87
CA LEU A 444 22.49 49.06 -49.24
C LEU A 444 21.70 50.17 -49.94
N LEU A 445 20.39 50.28 -49.69
CA LEU A 445 19.56 51.33 -50.30
C LEU A 445 19.87 52.72 -49.74
N ARG A 446 20.32 52.83 -48.49
CA ARG A 446 20.70 54.13 -47.89
C ARG A 446 22.02 54.67 -48.43
N ASP A 447 22.95 53.80 -48.83
CA ASP A 447 24.25 54.22 -49.38
C ASP A 447 24.16 54.78 -50.81
N ILE A 448 23.03 54.61 -51.50
CA ILE A 448 22.81 55.09 -52.88
C ILE A 448 22.29 56.55 -52.89
N GLU A 449 21.81 57.08 -51.77
CA GLU A 449 21.26 58.44 -51.65
C GLU A 449 22.29 59.52 -51.23
N TYR A 450 23.57 59.15 -51.11
CA TYR A 450 24.71 60.07 -50.89
C TYR A 450 25.67 60.05 -52.08
#